data_AF-A0A097KMP0-F1
#
_entry.id   AF-A0A097KMP0-F1
#
_cell.length_a   1.000
_cell.length_b   1.000
_cell.length_c   1.000
_cell.angle_alpha   90.00
_cell.angle_beta   90.00
_cell.angle_gamma   90.00
#
_symmetry.space_group_name_H-M   'P 1'
#
loop_
_entity.id
_entity.type
_entity.pdbx_description
1 polymer ?
#
loop_
_entity_poly.entity_id
_entity_poly.type
_entity_poly.pdbx_seq_one_letter_code
_entity_poly.pdbx_strand_id
1 'polypeptide(L)' 'MTDLSRLFFALLVLLLIVPQTPNENILLRTFYETKIFANYGEAKRVLTILTWSCIFIFLFITFFSALK' A
#
# COMPACT_ATOMS: atom_id res chain seq x y z
N MET A 1 -1.17 1.65 22.67
CA MET A 1 -1.53 2.56 21.55
C MET A 1 -0.73 2.26 20.28
N THR A 2 0.55 1.88 20.40
CA THR A 2 1.42 1.42 19.29
C THR A 2 1.01 0.07 18.67
N ASP A 3 0.41 -0.85 19.45
CA ASP A 3 -0.02 -2.15 18.90
C ASP A 3 -1.21 -2.03 17.93
N LEU A 4 -2.15 -1.11 18.22
CA LEU A 4 -3.30 -0.88 17.35
C LEU A 4 -2.89 -0.23 16.03
N SER A 5 -1.97 0.74 16.07
CA SER A 5 -1.42 1.33 14.84
C SER A 5 -0.60 0.31 14.05
N ARG A 6 0.17 -0.56 14.72
CA ARG A 6 0.89 -1.65 14.05
C ARG A 6 -0.06 -2.62 13.34
N LEU A 7 -1.15 -3.02 14.01
CA LEU A 7 -2.18 -3.87 13.41
C LEU A 7 -2.84 -3.19 12.20
N PHE A 8 -3.21 -1.92 12.32
CA PHE A 8 -3.83 -1.16 11.24
C PHE A 8 -2.93 -1.09 10.01
N PHE A 9 -1.66 -0.70 10.17
CA PHE A 9 -0.72 -0.63 9.05
C PHE A 9 -0.37 -2.01 8.47
N ALA A 10 -0.32 -3.07 9.29
CA ALA A 10 -0.13 -4.43 8.80
C ALA A 10 -1.28 -4.86 7.87
N LEU A 11 -2.54 -4.61 8.27
CA LEU A 11 -3.71 -4.89 7.46
C LEU A 11 -3.73 -4.04 6.18
N LEU A 12 -3.38 -2.76 6.28
CA LEU A 12 -3.30 -1.86 5.12
C LEU A 12 -2.26 -2.34 4.10
N VAL A 13 -1.08 -2.74 4.57
CA VAL A 13 -0.01 -3.29 3.72
C VAL A 13 -0.45 -4.59 3.05
N LEU A 14 -1.10 -5.50 3.80
CA LEU A 14 -1.65 -6.73 3.22
C LEU A 14 -2.70 -6.44 2.14
N LEU A 15 -3.66 -5.55 2.41
CA LEU A 15 -4.69 -5.17 1.45
C LEU A 15 -4.09 -4.53 0.18
N LEU A 16 -2.99 -3.77 0.32
CA LEU A 16 -2.30 -3.20 -0.82
C LEU A 16 -1.51 -4.25 -1.59
N ILE A 17 -0.75 -5.14 -0.95
CA ILE A 17 0.18 -6.04 -1.65
C ILE A 17 -0.54 -7.27 -2.22
N VAL A 18 -1.46 -7.89 -1.48
CA VAL A 18 -2.09 -9.16 -1.85
C VAL A 18 -2.74 -9.14 -3.26
N PRO A 19 -3.54 -8.14 -3.66
CA PRO A 19 -4.16 -8.11 -4.98
C PRO A 19 -3.23 -7.59 -6.10
N GLN A 20 -1.96 -7.27 -5.80
CA GLN A 20 -0.96 -6.81 -6.77
C GLN A 20 -0.07 -7.98 -7.21
N THR A 21 -0.55 -8.81 -8.14
CA THR A 21 0.27 -9.88 -8.72
C THR A 21 0.85 -9.47 -10.09
N PRO A 22 1.94 -10.11 -10.57
CA PRO A 22 2.50 -9.81 -11.89
C PRO A 22 1.54 -10.06 -13.04
N ASN A 23 0.65 -11.06 -12.89
CA ASN A 23 -0.30 -11.47 -13.92
C ASN A 23 -1.59 -10.65 -13.86
N GLU A 24 -2.08 -10.36 -12.66
CA GLU A 24 -3.26 -9.53 -12.43
C GLU A 24 -3.05 -8.59 -11.26
N ASN A 25 -3.13 -7.28 -11.54
CA ASN A 25 -3.15 -6.25 -10.52
C ASN A 25 -4.57 -5.64 -10.46
N ILE A 26 -5.42 -6.26 -9.62
CA ILE A 26 -6.82 -5.87 -9.48
C ILE A 26 -6.92 -4.43 -8.96
N LEU A 27 -6.07 -4.05 -8.00
CA LEU A 27 -6.02 -2.69 -7.46
C LEU A 27 -5.73 -1.65 -8.55
N LEU A 28 -4.77 -1.94 -9.43
CA LEU A 28 -4.41 -1.05 -10.52
C LEU A 28 -5.56 -0.90 -11.52
N ARG A 29 -6.25 -2.01 -11.83
CA ARG A 29 -7.44 -1.98 -12.69
C ARG A 29 -8.53 -1.13 -12.05
N THR A 30 -8.86 -1.35 -10.78
CA THR A 30 -9.85 -0.55 -10.05
C THR A 30 -9.47 0.92 -10.03
N PHE A 31 -8.20 1.25 -9.74
CA PHE A 31 -7.70 2.63 -9.77
C PHE A 31 -7.86 3.28 -11.14
N TYR A 32 -7.55 2.55 -12.22
CA TYR A 32 -7.76 3.04 -13.58
C TYR A 32 -9.24 3.25 -13.92
N GLU A 33 -10.10 2.32 -13.49
CA GLU A 33 -11.56 2.38 -13.71
C GLU A 33 -12.23 3.56 -12.99
N THR A 34 -11.63 4.12 -11.92
CA THR A 34 -12.12 5.34 -11.28
C THR A 34 -12.09 6.59 -12.17
N LYS A 35 -11.34 6.56 -13.28
CA LYS A 35 -11.08 7.71 -14.17
C LYS A 35 -10.46 8.93 -13.48
N ILE A 36 -9.91 8.75 -12.27
CA ILE A 36 -9.17 9.80 -11.54
C ILE A 36 -7.79 10.04 -12.19
N PHE A 37 -7.18 9.00 -12.74
CA PHE A 37 -5.86 9.08 -13.38
C PHE A 37 -5.98 9.27 -14.89
N ALA A 38 -5.09 10.10 -15.45
CA ALA A 38 -5.09 10.41 -16.88
C ALA A 38 -4.84 9.19 -17.78
N ASN A 39 -4.07 8.22 -17.28
CA ASN A 39 -3.78 6.98 -17.99
C ASN A 39 -3.37 5.87 -17.01
N TYR A 40 -3.26 4.64 -17.53
CA TYR A 40 -2.85 3.46 -16.77
C TYR A 40 -1.45 3.58 -16.16
N GLY A 41 -0.53 4.27 -16.84
CA GLY A 41 0.83 4.51 -16.36
C GLY A 41 0.86 5.39 -15.10
N GLU A 42 0.08 6.47 -15.07
CA GLU A 42 -0.07 7.33 -13.89
C GLU A 42 -0.71 6.58 -12.73
N ALA A 43 -1.78 5.80 -12.98
CA ALA A 43 -2.41 4.95 -11.95
C ALA A 43 -1.39 3.96 -11.35
N LYS A 44 -0.56 3.33 -12.19
CA LYS A 44 0.50 2.41 -11.75
C LYS A 44 1.55 3.12 -10.92
N ARG A 45 1.99 4.31 -11.34
CA ARG A 45 2.99 5.11 -10.63
C ARG A 45 2.48 5.49 -9.23
N VAL A 46 1.24 5.98 -9.14
CA VAL A 46 0.63 6.37 -7.86
C VAL A 46 0.43 5.16 -6.95
N LEU A 47 -0.08 4.04 -7.47
CA LEU A 47 -0.24 2.81 -6.69
C LEU A 47 1.11 2.30 -6.14
N THR A 48 2.17 2.38 -6.96
CA THR A 48 3.53 2.00 -6.55
C THR A 48 4.04 2.90 -5.43
N ILE A 49 3.92 4.23 -5.57
CA ILE A 49 4.33 5.19 -4.54
C ILE A 49 3.55 4.96 -3.24
N LEU A 50 2.23 4.75 -3.33
CA LEU A 50 1.38 4.50 -2.18
C LEU A 50 1.79 3.20 -1.46
N THR A 51 2.04 2.14 -2.21
CA THR A 51 2.44 0.83 -1.66
C THR A 51 3.78 0.95 -0.92
N TRP A 52 4.80 1.53 -1.55
CA TRP A 52 6.10 1.72 -0.91
C TRP A 52 6.05 2.66 0.29
N SER A 53 5.25 3.73 0.23
CA SER A 53 5.05 4.62 1.38
C SER A 53 4.42 3.87 2.55
N CYS A 54 3.41 3.02 2.32
CA CYS A 54 2.78 2.23 3.36
C CYS A 54 3.74 1.21 3.98
N ILE A 55 4.53 0.52 3.16
CA ILE A 55 5.57 -0.41 3.64
C ILE A 55 6.58 0.34 4.50
N PHE A 56 7.07 1.49 4.04
CA PHE A 56 8.07 2.28 4.76
C PHE A 56 7.53 2.76 6.11
N ILE A 57 6.30 3.27 6.16
CA ILE A 57 5.64 3.69 7.41
C ILE A 57 5.47 2.49 8.36
N PHE A 58 5.03 1.33 7.84
CA PHE A 58 4.88 0.12 8.65
C PHE A 58 6.21 -0.32 9.27
N LEU A 59 7.29 -0.35 8.49
CA LEU A 59 8.62 -0.70 8.98
C LEU A 59 9.13 0.32 10.00
N PHE A 60 8.92 1.61 9.76
CA PHE A 60 9.28 2.68 10.70
C PHE A 60 8.56 2.48 12.04
N ILE A 61 7.24 2.34 12.05
CA ILE A 61 6.46 2.11 13.28
C ILE A 61 6.93 0.85 13.99
N THR A 62 7.19 -0.23 13.25
CA THR A 62 7.65 -1.50 13.82
C THR A 62 9.02 -1.35 14.48
N PHE A 63 9.97 -0.67 13.84
CA PHE A 63 11.30 -0.45 14.38
C PHE A 63 11.27 0.39 15.67
N PHE A 64 10.54 1.51 15.67
CA PHE A 64 10.42 2.36 16.86
C PHE A 64 9.64 1.69 18.00
N SER A 65 8.67 0.83 17.68
CA SER A 65 7.98 0.04 18.70
C SER A 65 8.84 -1.06 19.29
N ALA A 66 9.82 -1.59 18.54
CA ALA A 66 10.74 -2.62 19.01
C ALA A 66 11.95 -2.07 19.78
N LEU A 67 12.32 -0.81 19.54
CA LEU A 67 13.40 -0.11 20.26
C LEU A 67 12.99 0.37 21.65
N LYS A 68 11.69 0.44 21.92
CA LYS A 68 11.11 0.88 23.19
C LYS A 68 11.00 -0.26 24.18
#